data_AF-A0A0A9ELS1-F1
#
_entry.id   AF-A0A0A9ELS1-F1
#
_cell.length_a   1.000
_cell.length_b   1.000
_cell.length_c   1.000
_cell.angle_alpha   90.00
_cell.angle_beta   90.00
_cell.angle_gamma   90.00
#
_symmetry.space_group_name_H-M   'P 1'
#
loop_
_entity.id
_entity.type
_entity.pdbx_description
1 polymer ?
#
loop_
_entity_poly.entity_id
_entity_poly.type
_entity_poly.pdbx_seq_one_letter_code
_entity_poly.pdbx_strand_id
1 'polypeptide(L)'
;MEDEGLYAREGFPGVPVFQSRSLVLMSDNKRYHPVFFRKEDLDNSLYRTSRDQQKPNPAVRIGDTQVSSLEDIIKSMKDSSSSKWDDVVFIPPGFDLATGSKQSHLNK
;
A
#
# COMPACT_ATOMS: atom_id res chain seq x y z
N MET A 1 27.38 30.10 16.56
CA MET A 1 27.25 28.64 16.68
C MET A 1 26.07 28.24 15.81
N GLU A 2 26.41 27.59 14.68
CA GLU A 2 25.63 26.55 14.00
C GLU A 2 24.24 26.92 13.44
N ASP A 3 24.21 27.60 12.28
CA ASP A 3 23.02 27.78 11.44
C ASP A 3 23.28 27.37 9.96
N GLU A 4 24.15 26.38 9.72
CA GLU A 4 24.65 26.05 8.37
C GLU A 4 24.66 24.52 8.12
N GLY A 5 23.52 23.86 8.38
CA GLY A 5 23.39 22.40 8.13
C GLY A 5 21.98 21.91 7.79
N LEU A 6 20.96 22.76 7.84
CA LEU A 6 19.55 22.36 7.69
C LEU A 6 19.13 21.98 6.26
N TYR A 7 19.92 22.35 5.25
CA TYR A 7 19.58 22.11 3.84
C TYR A 7 20.25 20.88 3.21
N ALA A 8 21.10 20.14 3.95
CA ALA A 8 21.65 18.86 3.49
C ALA A 8 20.69 17.66 3.66
N ARG A 9 19.44 17.92 4.07
CA ARG A 9 18.39 16.91 4.30
C ARG A 9 17.16 17.07 3.41
N GLU A 10 17.38 17.50 2.17
CA GLU A 10 16.32 17.60 1.15
C GLU A 10 15.90 16.22 0.59
N GLY A 11 15.80 15.22 1.46
CA GLY A 11 15.39 13.85 1.13
C GLY A 11 14.19 13.44 1.96
N PHE A 12 13.33 12.61 1.38
CA PHE A 12 12.22 12.00 2.11
C PHE A 12 12.79 11.21 3.32
N PRO A 13 12.42 11.54 4.56
CA PRO A 13 12.99 10.88 5.73
C PRO A 13 12.48 9.45 5.84
N GLY A 14 13.38 8.50 6.03
CA GLY A 14 13.05 7.09 6.21
C GLY A 14 12.74 6.35 4.91
N VAL A 15 12.04 5.23 5.03
CA VAL A 15 11.69 4.37 3.89
C VAL A 15 10.34 4.81 3.31
N PRO A 16 10.26 5.30 2.06
CA PRO A 16 9.00 5.66 1.45
C PRO A 16 8.12 4.44 1.24
N VAL A 17 6.85 4.58 1.56
CA VAL A 17 5.80 3.60 1.29
C VAL A 17 4.62 4.26 0.61
N PHE A 18 3.89 3.47 -0.17
CA PHE A 18 2.84 3.93 -1.07
C PHE A 18 1.55 3.18 -0.78
N GLN A 19 0.44 3.91 -0.67
CA GLN A 19 -0.88 3.34 -0.43
C GLN A 19 -1.94 4.07 -1.25
N SER A 20 -3.11 3.47 -1.41
CA SER A 20 -4.26 4.12 -2.04
C SER A 20 -5.55 3.70 -1.34
N ARG A 21 -6.45 4.66 -1.09
CA ARG A 21 -7.79 4.38 -0.52
C ARG A 21 -8.68 3.59 -1.47
N SER A 22 -8.32 3.55 -2.74
CA SER A 22 -9.07 2.90 -3.82
C SER A 22 -8.70 1.43 -3.99
N LEU A 23 -7.70 0.94 -3.24
CA LEU A 23 -7.22 -0.43 -3.28
C LEU A 23 -7.42 -1.12 -1.94
N VAL A 24 -8.23 -2.17 -1.94
CA VAL A 24 -8.48 -3.05 -0.79
C VAL A 24 -8.33 -4.48 -1.26
N LEU A 25 -7.57 -5.29 -0.53
CA LEU A 25 -7.43 -6.72 -0.79
C LEU A 25 -8.52 -7.49 -0.05
N MET A 26 -9.01 -8.56 -0.68
CA MET A 26 -9.98 -9.47 -0.09
C MET A 26 -9.34 -10.86 0.00
N SER A 27 -9.28 -11.43 1.20
CA SER A 27 -8.89 -12.83 1.42
C SER A 27 -9.76 -13.40 2.53
N ASP A 28 -10.32 -14.60 2.34
CA ASP A 28 -11.17 -15.29 3.33
C ASP A 28 -12.26 -14.40 3.94
N ASN A 29 -12.94 -13.62 3.09
CA ASN A 29 -13.98 -12.66 3.48
C ASN A 29 -13.51 -11.53 4.44
N LYS A 30 -12.18 -11.38 4.62
CA LYS A 30 -11.54 -10.28 5.33
C LYS A 30 -10.94 -9.28 4.35
N ARG A 31 -11.07 -7.99 4.70
CA ARG A 31 -10.49 -6.85 3.98
C ARG A 31 -9.10 -6.55 4.53
N TYR A 32 -8.19 -6.18 3.65
CA TYR A 32 -6.86 -5.72 4.01
C TYR A 32 -6.47 -4.46 3.23
N HIS A 33 -5.79 -3.53 3.90
CA HIS A 33 -5.27 -2.30 3.31
C HIS A 33 -3.79 -2.48 2.98
N PRO A 34 -3.43 -2.60 1.69
CA PRO A 34 -2.05 -2.83 1.29
C PRO A 34 -1.19 -1.56 1.34
N VAL A 35 0.02 -1.70 1.87
CA VAL A 35 1.07 -0.67 1.89
C VAL A 35 2.26 -1.20 1.10
N PHE A 36 2.63 -0.53 0.01
CA PHE A 36 3.65 -0.97 -0.92
C PHE A 36 4.99 -0.27 -0.67
N PHE A 37 6.09 -1.02 -0.77
CA PHE A 37 7.44 -0.44 -0.77
C PHE A 37 7.89 0.09 -2.14
N ARG A 38 7.20 -0.29 -3.21
CA ARG A 38 7.47 0.19 -4.57
C ARG A 38 6.23 0.83 -5.16
N LYS A 39 6.38 2.05 -5.69
CA LYS A 39 5.28 2.79 -6.32
C LYS A 39 4.71 2.02 -7.51
N GLU A 40 5.58 1.39 -8.29
CA GLU A 40 5.20 0.63 -9.48
C GLU A 40 4.28 -0.55 -9.12
N ASP A 41 4.48 -1.17 -7.95
CA ASP A 41 3.65 -2.29 -7.51
C ASP A 41 2.23 -1.81 -7.14
N LEU A 42 2.10 -0.64 -6.50
CA LEU A 42 0.80 -0.01 -6.25
C LEU A 42 0.10 0.35 -7.56
N ASP A 43 0.80 1.03 -8.48
CA ASP A 43 0.25 1.48 -9.75
C ASP A 43 -0.23 0.31 -10.61
N ASN A 44 0.56 -0.77 -10.69
CA ASN A 44 0.19 -2.00 -11.37
C ASN A 44 -1.05 -2.66 -10.75
N SER A 45 -1.15 -2.65 -9.42
CA SER A 45 -2.29 -3.21 -8.69
C SER A 45 -3.57 -2.42 -8.99
N LEU A 46 -3.51 -1.09 -8.92
CA LEU A 46 -4.63 -0.20 -9.26
C LEU A 46 -5.07 -0.39 -10.72
N TYR A 47 -4.11 -0.47 -11.64
CA TYR A 47 -4.38 -0.70 -13.06
C TYR A 47 -5.10 -2.03 -13.29
N ARG A 48 -4.65 -3.11 -12.66
CA ARG A 48 -5.28 -4.45 -12.77
C ARG A 48 -6.70 -4.45 -12.21
N THR A 49 -6.90 -3.90 -11.01
CA THR A 49 -8.23 -3.81 -10.39
C THR A 49 -9.21 -3.02 -11.26
N SER A 50 -8.75 -1.94 -11.93
CA SER A 50 -9.59 -1.17 -12.85
C SER A 50 -10.05 -1.97 -14.08
N ARG A 51 -9.20 -2.87 -14.59
CA ARG A 51 -9.50 -3.72 -15.75
C ARG A 51 -10.43 -4.87 -15.38
N ASP A 52 -10.16 -5.54 -14.27
CA ASP A 52 -10.94 -6.71 -13.82
C ASP A 52 -12.38 -6.30 -13.43
N GLN A 53 -12.59 -5.08 -12.95
CA GLN A 53 -13.92 -4.61 -12.57
C GLN A 53 -14.82 -4.16 -13.74
N GLN A 54 -14.32 -4.11 -14.99
CA GLN A 54 -15.04 -3.67 -16.21
C GLN A 54 -15.85 -2.36 -16.10
N LYS A 55 -15.70 -1.61 -15.01
CA LYS A 55 -16.29 -0.31 -14.75
C LYS A 55 -15.15 0.67 -14.53
N PRO A 56 -15.15 1.84 -15.17
CA PRO A 56 -14.22 2.90 -14.82
C PRO A 56 -14.53 3.31 -13.38
N ASN A 57 -13.78 2.77 -12.42
CA ASN A 57 -13.91 3.16 -11.03
C ASN A 57 -13.44 4.63 -10.94
N PRO A 58 -14.31 5.60 -10.60
CA PRO A 58 -13.93 7.00 -10.53
C PRO A 58 -12.81 7.28 -9.50
N ALA A 59 -12.54 6.31 -8.62
CA ALA A 59 -11.48 6.30 -7.62
C ALA A 59 -10.12 5.81 -8.16
N VAL A 60 -10.06 5.30 -9.40
CA VAL A 60 -8.80 5.09 -10.14
C VAL A 60 -8.41 6.41 -10.81
N ARG A 61 -8.53 7.52 -10.06
CA ARG A 61 -7.94 8.78 -10.49
C ARG A 61 -6.47 8.72 -10.13
N ILE A 62 -5.65 8.83 -11.17
CA ILE A 62 -4.23 9.17 -11.07
C ILE A 62 -4.14 10.34 -10.07
N GLY A 63 -3.65 10.08 -8.86
CA GLY A 63 -3.68 11.05 -7.76
C GLY A 63 -4.09 10.51 -6.38
N ASP A 64 -4.69 9.31 -6.29
CA ASP A 64 -5.06 8.70 -4.99
C ASP A 64 -3.88 7.98 -4.29
N THR A 65 -2.65 8.15 -4.78
CA THR A 65 -1.45 7.61 -4.15
C THR A 65 -1.05 8.50 -2.98
N GLN A 66 -1.07 7.95 -1.77
CA GLN A 66 -0.54 8.59 -0.58
C GLN A 66 0.86 8.04 -0.32
N VAL A 67 1.79 8.95 -0.05
CA VAL A 67 3.16 8.63 0.35
C VAL A 67 3.29 8.84 1.85
N SER A 68 3.95 7.91 2.53
CA SER A 68 4.28 8.01 3.96
C SER A 68 5.64 7.36 4.22
N SER A 69 6.21 7.54 5.40
CA SER A 69 7.40 6.79 5.81
C SER A 69 6.97 5.52 6.55
N LEU A 70 7.70 4.42 6.36
CA LEU A 70 7.51 3.20 7.13
C LEU A 70 7.61 3.49 8.64
N GLU A 71 8.56 4.34 9.01
CA GLU A 71 8.84 4.74 10.38
C GLU A 71 7.64 5.44 11.03
N ASP A 72 6.97 6.36 10.31
CA ASP A 72 5.77 7.03 10.81
C ASP A 72 4.60 6.06 10.96
N ILE A 73 4.47 5.09 10.05
CA ILE A 73 3.45 4.03 10.16
C ILE A 73 3.72 3.17 11.40
N ILE A 74 4.93 2.64 11.58
CA ILE A 74 5.28 1.78 12.71
C ILE A 74 5.14 2.55 14.04
N LYS A 75 5.55 3.81 14.07
CA LYS A 75 5.36 4.67 15.25
C LYS A 75 3.87 4.83 15.57
N SER A 76 3.06 5.10 14.55
CA SER A 76 1.62 5.26 14.72
C SER A 76 0.90 3.96 15.09
N MET A 77 1.41 2.80 14.65
CA MET A 77 0.96 1.47 15.09
C MET A 77 1.24 1.28 16.58
N LYS A 78 2.47 1.58 17.02
CA LYS A 78 2.89 1.47 18.42
C LYS A 78 2.10 2.39 19.34
N ASP A 79 1.89 3.63 18.93
CA ASP A 79 1.30 4.68 19.78
C ASP A 79 -0.24 4.62 19.80
N SER A 80 -0.88 3.80 18.96
CA SER A 80 -2.34 3.73 18.88
C SER A 80 -2.90 2.37 19.29
N SER A 81 -3.94 2.38 20.12
CA SER A 81 -4.73 1.19 20.48
C SER A 81 -5.92 0.96 19.54
N SER A 82 -5.91 1.58 18.35
CA SER A 82 -7.01 1.52 17.40
C SER A 82 -6.89 0.29 16.51
N SER A 83 -8.02 -0.37 16.23
CA SER A 83 -8.12 -1.49 15.27
C SER A 83 -7.83 -1.10 13.82
N LYS A 84 -7.55 0.19 13.54
CA LYS A 84 -7.21 0.68 12.19
C LYS A 84 -5.98 0.03 11.56
N TRP A 85 -5.15 -0.64 12.36
CA TRP A 85 -3.92 -1.30 11.90
C TRP A 85 -4.08 -2.82 11.75
N ASP A 86 -5.19 -3.40 12.21
CA ASP A 86 -5.42 -4.86 12.25
C ASP A 86 -5.57 -5.49 10.85
N ASP A 87 -5.79 -4.65 9.84
CA ASP A 87 -5.99 -5.02 8.45
C ASP A 87 -4.92 -4.43 7.51
N VAL A 88 -3.92 -3.73 8.04
CA VAL A 88 -2.81 -3.21 7.23
C VAL A 88 -1.81 -4.32 6.94
N VAL A 89 -1.42 -4.47 5.67
CA VAL A 89 -0.43 -5.45 5.23
C VAL A 89 0.64 -4.79 4.38
N PHE A 90 1.91 -5.09 4.67
CA PHE A 90 3.03 -4.61 3.88
C PHE A 90 3.29 -5.55 2.69
N ILE A 91 3.39 -4.97 1.50
CA ILE A 91 3.60 -5.69 0.25
C ILE A 91 5.09 -5.58 -0.13
N PRO A 92 5.84 -6.71 -0.11
CA PRO A 92 7.24 -6.72 -0.49
C PRO A 92 7.44 -6.28 -1.95
N PRO A 93 8.59 -5.67 -2.28
CA PRO A 93 8.96 -5.39 -3.66
C PRO A 93 8.88 -6.64 -4.55
N GLY A 94 8.13 -6.56 -5.66
CA GLY A 94 8.04 -7.65 -6.63
C GLY A 94 7.01 -8.72 -6.30
N PHE A 95 6.26 -8.52 -5.21
CA PHE A 95 5.17 -9.42 -4.86
C PHE A 95 3.97 -9.18 -5.79
N ASP A 96 3.59 -10.22 -6.53
CA ASP A 96 2.41 -10.16 -7.40
C ASP A 96 1.15 -10.60 -6.64
N LEU A 97 0.35 -9.61 -6.23
CA LEU A 97 -0.94 -9.81 -5.58
C LEU A 97 -1.94 -10.66 -6.39
N ALA A 98 -1.77 -10.78 -7.71
CA ALA A 98 -2.64 -11.59 -8.56
C ALA A 98 -2.44 -13.11 -8.37
N THR A 99 -1.34 -13.54 -7.75
CA THR A 99 -1.00 -14.96 -7.63
C THR A 99 -1.72 -15.68 -6.49
N GLY A 100 -2.40 -14.94 -5.60
CA GLY A 100 -3.15 -15.50 -4.46
C GLY A 100 -4.49 -16.17 -4.80
N SER A 101 -5.01 -16.03 -6.02
CA SER A 101 -6.32 -16.58 -6.41
C SER A 101 -6.27 -17.99 -7.05
N LYS A 102 -5.09 -18.62 -7.13
CA LYS A 102 -4.96 -20.02 -7.57
C LYS A 102 -4.87 -20.98 -6.39
N GLN A 103 -5.81 -20.92 -5.44
CA GLN A 103 -6.16 -22.13 -4.69
C GLN A 103 -7.11 -22.94 -5.55
N SER A 104 -6.53 -23.98 -6.13
CA SER A 104 -7.18 -24.98 -6.98
C SER A 104 -8.40 -25.58 -6.30
N HIS A 105 -9.59 -25.38 -6.88
CA HIS A 105 -10.61 -26.42 -6.87
C HIS A 105 -10.09 -27.59 -7.70
N LEU A 106 -9.23 -28.42 -7.13
CA LEU A 106 -8.95 -29.75 -7.66
C LEU A 106 -9.83 -30.74 -6.92
N ASN A 107 -11.06 -30.89 -7.41
CA ASN A 107 -11.91 -32.01 -7.04
C ASN A 107 -11.37 -33.26 -7.73
N LYS A 108 -10.99 -34.28 -6.96
CA LYS A 108 -11.20 -35.69 -7.30
C LYS A 108 -11.18 -36.54 -6.05
#